data_AF-A0AAV4LH96-F1
#
_entry.id   AF-A0AAV4LH96-F1
#
_cell.length_a   1.000
_cell.length_b   1.000
_cell.length_c   1.000
_cell.angle_alpha   90.00
_cell.angle_beta   90.00
_cell.angle_gamma   90.00
#
_symmetry.space_group_name_H-M   'P 1'
#
loop_
_entity.id
_entity.type
_entity.pdbx_description
1 polymer ?
#
loop_
_entity_poly.entity_id
_entity_poly.type
_entity_poly.pdbx_seq_one_letter_code
_entity_poly.pdbx_strand_id
1 'polypeptide(L)'
;MELLPYEACGLLSGTNGKAETVWVIENVAQSPVAFEMNMEQVRRALQLIEEKKEELVGMYHSHPTAPPDPSEQDIVHANDLELAYLILSFAGKVPVMKGFHIRKKKVIPLSLDVIEDSYK
;
A
#
# COMPACT_ATOMS: atom_id res chain seq x y z
N MET A 1 9.39 -9.58 -7.67
CA MET A 1 9.45 -10.98 -7.19
C MET A 1 10.59 -11.22 -6.20
N GLU A 2 11.31 -10.18 -5.74
CA GLU A 2 12.52 -10.34 -4.90
C GLU A 2 12.28 -10.23 -3.39
N LEU A 3 11.05 -9.95 -2.93
CA LEU A 3 10.75 -9.71 -1.50
C LEU A 3 10.04 -10.87 -0.80
N LEU A 4 9.60 -11.89 -1.54
CA LEU A 4 9.13 -13.13 -0.92
C LEU A 4 10.31 -13.79 -0.17
N PRO A 5 10.10 -14.35 1.03
CA PRO A 5 8.81 -14.68 1.64
C PRO A 5 8.18 -13.56 2.49
N TYR A 6 8.78 -12.37 2.56
CA TYR A 6 8.32 -11.29 3.44
C TYR A 6 7.23 -10.43 2.79
N GLU A 7 6.44 -9.76 3.62
CA GLU A 7 5.54 -8.72 3.14
C GLU A 7 6.35 -7.55 2.58
N ALA A 8 6.03 -7.13 1.36
CA ALA A 8 6.45 -5.85 0.81
C ALA A 8 5.50 -4.75 1.31
N CYS A 9 6.01 -3.53 1.49
CA CYS A 9 5.20 -2.37 1.85
C CYS A 9 5.67 -1.10 1.12
N GLY A 10 4.81 -0.09 1.06
CA GLY A 10 5.20 1.21 0.52
C GLY A 10 4.08 2.23 0.49
N LEU A 11 4.39 3.40 -0.08
CA LEU A 11 3.48 4.53 -0.19
C LEU A 11 3.05 4.72 -1.65
N LEU A 12 1.88 5.35 -1.83
CA LEU A 12 1.33 5.74 -3.11
C LEU A 12 1.08 7.24 -3.10
N SER A 13 1.55 7.94 -4.13
CA SER A 13 1.25 9.35 -4.34
C SER A 13 0.73 9.61 -5.74
N GLY A 14 0.08 10.75 -5.90
CA GLY A 14 -0.36 11.25 -7.20
C GLY A 14 -1.23 12.46 -7.04
N THR A 15 -2.08 12.74 -8.02
CA THR A 15 -2.90 13.95 -8.06
C THR A 15 -4.37 13.63 -8.28
N ASN A 16 -5.26 14.45 -7.74
CA ASN A 16 -6.72 14.35 -7.94
C ASN A 16 -7.31 12.96 -7.63
N GLY A 17 -6.79 12.28 -6.59
CA GLY A 17 -7.24 10.94 -6.21
C GLY A 17 -6.74 9.80 -7.12
N LYS A 18 -5.90 10.09 -8.12
CA LYS A 18 -5.18 9.08 -8.93
C LYS A 18 -3.84 8.76 -8.25
N ALA A 19 -3.53 7.47 -8.10
CA ALA A 19 -2.19 7.03 -7.74
C ALA A 19 -1.32 6.99 -9.01
N GLU A 20 -0.20 7.71 -9.00
CA GLU A 20 0.69 7.93 -10.16
C GLU A 20 2.12 7.45 -9.88
N THR A 21 2.59 7.56 -8.63
CA THR A 21 3.92 7.14 -8.22
C THR A 21 3.85 6.11 -7.08
N VAL A 22 4.65 5.05 -7.19
CA VAL A 22 4.84 4.02 -6.17
C VAL A 22 6.18 4.24 -5.47
N TRP A 23 6.16 4.33 -4.15
CA TRP A 23 7.37 4.46 -3.31
C TRP A 23 7.57 3.17 -2.53
N VAL A 24 8.54 2.36 -2.97
CA VAL A 24 8.89 1.11 -2.26
C VAL A 24 9.61 1.48 -0.97
N ILE A 25 9.11 0.96 0.15
CA ILE A 25 9.69 1.17 1.48
C ILE A 25 10.10 -0.18 2.04
N GLU A 26 11.29 -0.24 2.62
CA GLU A 26 11.78 -1.43 3.31
C GLU A 26 10.86 -1.83 4.46
N ASN A 27 10.48 -3.10 4.49
CA ASN A 27 9.85 -3.74 5.64
C ASN A 27 10.94 -4.15 6.65
N VAL A 28 11.14 -3.35 7.69
CA VAL A 28 12.17 -3.61 8.72
C VAL A 28 11.82 -4.78 9.64
N ALA A 29 10.55 -5.19 9.69
CA ALA A 29 10.13 -6.37 10.44
C ALA A 29 10.60 -7.68 9.77
N GLN A 30 10.92 -7.64 8.46
CA GLN A 30 11.33 -8.81 7.67
C GLN A 30 10.46 -10.04 7.95
N SER A 31 9.13 -9.83 7.96
CA SER A 31 8.15 -10.82 8.38
C SER A 31 7.23 -11.20 7.22
N PRO A 32 6.81 -12.47 7.11
CA PRO A 32 5.84 -12.93 6.10
C PRO A 32 4.38 -12.60 6.44
N VAL A 33 4.12 -12.06 7.64
CA VAL A 33 2.75 -11.83 8.17
C VAL A 33 2.58 -10.46 8.83
N ALA A 34 3.59 -9.60 8.71
CA ALA A 34 3.55 -8.24 9.23
C ALA A 34 4.55 -7.37 8.46
N PHE A 35 4.26 -6.06 8.43
CA PHE A 35 5.21 -5.07 7.96
C PHE A 35 5.41 -3.94 8.97
N GLU A 36 6.64 -3.41 8.97
CA GLU A 36 6.98 -2.16 9.63
C GLU A 36 7.79 -1.33 8.65
N MET A 37 7.31 -0.14 8.29
CA MET A 37 7.98 0.71 7.30
C MET A 37 9.23 1.37 7.88
N ASN A 38 10.34 1.35 7.15
CA ASN A 38 11.53 2.12 7.49
C ASN A 38 11.22 3.64 7.53
N MET A 39 11.20 4.22 8.73
CA MET A 39 10.79 5.61 8.93
C MET A 39 11.74 6.65 8.32
N GLU A 40 13.00 6.33 8.05
CA GLU A 40 13.90 7.23 7.32
C GLU A 40 13.48 7.31 5.84
N GLN A 41 13.19 6.15 5.24
CA GLN A 41 12.71 6.06 3.87
C GLN A 41 11.33 6.69 3.70
N VAL A 42 10.43 6.51 4.67
CA VAL A 42 9.12 7.19 4.68
C VAL A 42 9.29 8.70 4.64
N ARG A 43 10.15 9.27 5.51
CA ARG A 43 10.38 10.73 5.52
C ARG A 43 10.94 11.22 4.19
N ARG A 44 11.87 10.48 3.60
CA ARG A 44 12.43 10.82 2.29
C ARG A 44 11.40 10.73 1.17
N ALA A 45 10.55 9.70 1.18
CA ALA A 45 9.46 9.59 0.22
C ALA A 45 8.49 10.77 0.33
N LEU A 46 8.10 11.17 1.56
CA LEU A 46 7.22 12.32 1.77
C LEU A 46 7.82 13.63 1.24
N GLN A 47 9.12 13.86 1.42
CA GLN A 47 9.81 15.01 0.83
C GLN A 47 9.76 15.00 -0.70
N LEU A 48 10.04 13.85 -1.31
CA LEU A 48 10.03 13.70 -2.77
C LEU A 48 8.61 13.82 -3.35
N ILE A 49 7.59 13.38 -2.61
CA ILE A 49 6.17 13.57 -2.97
C ILE A 49 5.86 15.07 -3.07
N GLU A 50 6.27 15.86 -2.07
CA GLU A 50 6.10 17.32 -2.07
C GLU A 50 6.85 17.99 -3.23
N GLU A 51 8.12 17.60 -3.47
CA GLU A 51 8.92 18.12 -4.60
C GLU A 51 8.26 17.84 -5.96
N LYS A 52 7.60 16.69 -6.10
CA LYS A 52 6.84 16.32 -7.30
C LYS A 52 5.47 17.00 -7.40
N LYS A 53 5.05 17.75 -6.38
CA LYS A 53 3.71 18.35 -6.27
C LYS A 53 2.59 17.30 -6.33
N GLU A 54 2.86 16.12 -5.79
CA GLU A 54 1.88 15.06 -5.60
C GLU A 54 1.38 15.05 -4.15
N GLU A 55 0.25 14.39 -3.90
CA GLU A 55 -0.30 14.15 -2.58
C GLU A 55 -0.11 12.67 -2.21
N LEU A 56 0.05 12.38 -0.93
CA LEU A 56 -0.01 11.00 -0.44
C LEU A 56 -1.47 10.52 -0.52
N VAL A 57 -1.74 9.58 -1.42
CA VAL A 57 -3.10 9.07 -1.67
C VAL A 57 -3.35 7.71 -1.03
N GLY A 58 -2.29 6.98 -0.68
CA GLY A 58 -2.44 5.67 -0.06
C GLY A 58 -1.14 5.01 0.36
N MET A 59 -1.28 3.79 0.82
CA MET A 59 -0.20 2.86 1.09
C MET A 59 -0.57 1.49 0.56
N TYR A 60 0.43 0.64 0.39
CA TYR A 60 0.22 -0.75 0.05
C TYR A 60 1.05 -1.67 0.92
N HIS A 61 0.56 -2.89 1.10
CA HIS A 61 1.36 -4.02 1.52
C HIS A 61 0.97 -5.28 0.78
N SER A 62 1.81 -6.31 0.88
CA SER A 62 1.54 -7.60 0.26
C SER A 62 1.32 -8.70 1.29
N HIS A 63 0.37 -9.57 1.03
CA HIS A 63 0.21 -10.85 1.72
C HIS A 63 0.85 -11.97 0.88
N PRO A 64 1.96 -12.58 1.33
CA PRO A 64 2.63 -13.67 0.62
C PRO A 64 1.74 -14.89 0.41
N THR A 65 0.95 -15.25 1.44
CA THR A 65 0.15 -16.48 1.47
C THR A 65 -1.30 -16.26 1.94
N ALA A 66 -1.64 -15.07 2.39
CA ALA A 66 -2.98 -14.71 2.88
C ALA A 66 -3.82 -13.99 1.79
N PRO A 67 -5.17 -14.00 1.87
CA PRO A 67 -6.05 -13.31 0.94
C PRO A 67 -5.85 -11.79 0.98
N PRO A 68 -6.30 -11.03 -0.04
CA PRO A 68 -6.10 -9.58 -0.13
C PRO A 68 -7.09 -8.79 0.74
N ASP A 69 -7.41 -9.29 1.93
CA ASP A 69 -8.34 -8.67 2.87
C ASP A 69 -7.56 -8.21 4.12
N PRO A 70 -7.87 -7.05 4.73
CA PRO A 70 -7.09 -6.55 5.86
C PRO A 70 -7.11 -7.51 7.04
N SER A 71 -5.94 -7.79 7.60
CA SER A 71 -5.80 -8.55 8.82
C SER A 71 -6.27 -7.74 10.04
N GLU A 72 -6.45 -8.39 11.19
CA GLU A 72 -6.72 -7.67 12.44
C GLU A 72 -5.61 -6.69 12.79
N GLN A 73 -4.35 -7.05 12.49
CA GLN A 73 -3.21 -6.17 12.72
C GLN A 73 -3.26 -4.95 11.81
N ASP A 74 -3.63 -5.12 10.54
CA ASP A 74 -3.77 -4.00 9.60
C ASP A 74 -4.84 -3.01 10.10
N ILE A 75 -5.97 -3.52 10.57
CA ILE A 75 -7.08 -2.69 11.07
C ILE A 75 -6.71 -1.93 12.34
N VAL A 76 -5.93 -2.55 13.23
CA VAL A 76 -5.49 -1.94 14.48
C VAL A 76 -4.43 -0.86 14.25
N HIS A 77 -3.52 -1.07 13.31
CA HIS A 77 -2.42 -0.15 13.01
C HIS A 77 -2.74 0.87 11.91
N ALA A 78 -3.91 0.75 11.26
CA ALA A 78 -4.39 1.77 10.33
C ALA A 78 -4.48 3.13 11.03
N ASN A 79 -3.94 4.15 10.37
CA ASN A 79 -4.08 5.51 10.83
C ASN A 79 -5.47 6.04 10.44
N ASP A 80 -5.94 7.05 11.15
CA ASP A 80 -7.24 7.68 10.86
C ASP A 80 -7.16 8.72 9.72
N LEU A 81 -6.14 8.63 8.85
CA LEU A 81 -6.04 9.49 7.66
C LEU A 81 -6.95 8.96 6.55
N GLU A 82 -7.30 9.84 5.61
CA GLU A 82 -8.14 9.50 4.45
C GLU A 82 -7.34 8.78 3.34
N LEU A 83 -6.50 7.81 3.72
CA LEU A 83 -5.63 7.08 2.79
C LEU A 83 -6.31 5.79 2.29
N ALA A 84 -6.02 5.45 1.03
CA ALA A 84 -6.31 4.12 0.50
C ALA A 84 -5.29 3.10 1.03
N TYR A 85 -5.79 1.93 1.42
CA TYR A 85 -5.00 0.76 1.81
C TYR A 85 -5.13 -0.29 0.71
N LEU A 86 -4.05 -0.51 -0.05
CA LEU A 86 -4.02 -1.54 -1.08
C LEU A 86 -3.34 -2.80 -0.56
N ILE A 87 -3.98 -3.95 -0.73
CA ILE A 87 -3.44 -5.24 -0.31
C ILE A 87 -3.29 -6.14 -1.52
N LEU A 88 -2.05 -6.52 -1.81
CA LEU A 88 -1.69 -7.43 -2.89
C LEU A 88 -1.45 -8.84 -2.35
N SER A 89 -2.31 -9.79 -2.72
CA SER A 89 -2.17 -11.19 -2.32
C SER A 89 -1.46 -12.02 -3.39
N PHE A 90 -0.50 -12.83 -2.94
CA PHE A 90 0.19 -13.85 -3.75
C PHE A 90 -0.27 -15.28 -3.42
N ALA A 91 -1.34 -15.45 -2.63
CA ALA A 91 -1.83 -16.76 -2.20
C ALA A 91 -2.36 -17.64 -3.35
N GLY A 92 -2.82 -17.00 -4.43
CA GLY A 92 -3.36 -17.66 -5.61
C GLY A 92 -2.34 -17.84 -6.73
N LYS A 93 -2.74 -18.52 -7.81
CA LYS A 93 -1.93 -18.64 -9.04
C LYS A 93 -1.67 -17.30 -9.72
N VAL A 94 -2.58 -16.36 -9.54
CA VAL A 94 -2.51 -15.00 -10.09
C VAL A 94 -2.59 -14.04 -8.91
N PRO A 95 -1.70 -13.04 -8.83
CA PRO A 95 -1.78 -12.03 -7.78
C PRO A 95 -3.09 -11.25 -7.86
N VAL A 96 -3.71 -10.99 -6.72
CA VAL A 96 -4.98 -10.24 -6.62
C VAL A 96 -4.78 -9.04 -5.72
N MET A 97 -5.22 -7.87 -6.17
CA MET A 97 -5.20 -6.64 -5.39
C MET A 97 -6.61 -6.22 -5.00
N LYS A 98 -6.78 -5.76 -3.77
CA LYS A 98 -7.99 -5.05 -3.31
C LYS A 98 -7.61 -3.75 -2.62
N GLY A 99 -8.53 -2.79 -2.63
CA GLY A 99 -8.37 -1.49 -1.97
C GLY A 99 -9.41 -1.30 -0.86
N PHE A 100 -9.01 -0.59 0.19
CA PHE A 100 -9.85 -0.33 1.36
C PHE A 100 -9.63 1.08 1.91
N HIS A 101 -10.67 1.68 2.48
CA HIS A 101 -10.50 2.69 3.52
C HIS A 101 -10.69 2.02 4.87
N ILE A 102 -9.78 2.28 5.79
CA ILE A 102 -9.87 1.83 7.17
C ILE A 102 -9.99 3.06 8.05
N ARG A 103 -11.14 3.26 8.69
CA ARG A 103 -11.40 4.42 9.56
C ARG A 103 -12.11 3.98 10.82
N LYS A 104 -11.65 4.39 12.00
CA LYS A 104 -12.24 3.97 13.28
C LYS A 104 -12.45 2.46 13.36
N LYS A 105 -11.47 1.68 12.87
CA LYS A 105 -11.49 0.21 12.77
C LYS A 105 -12.58 -0.40 11.88
N LYS A 106 -13.25 0.42 11.05
CA LYS A 106 -14.19 -0.06 10.04
C LYS A 106 -13.49 -0.17 8.71
N VAL A 107 -13.60 -1.34 8.09
CA VAL A 107 -13.09 -1.63 6.74
C VAL A 107 -14.18 -1.33 5.72
N ILE A 108 -13.89 -0.45 4.77
CA ILE A 108 -14.78 -0.06 3.69
C ILE A 108 -14.07 -0.42 2.38
N PRO A 109 -14.59 -1.38 1.58
CA PRO A 109 -14.01 -1.71 0.29
C PRO A 109 -14.01 -0.52 -0.67
N LEU A 110 -12.95 -0.38 -1.46
CA LEU A 110 -12.83 0.60 -2.53
C LEU A 110 -12.88 -0.09 -3.89
N SER A 111 -13.55 0.55 -4.84
CA SER A 111 -13.44 0.18 -6.25
C SER A 111 -12.13 0.74 -6.78
N LEU A 112 -11.36 -0.11 -7.47
CA LEU A 112 -10.08 0.27 -8.07
C LEU A 112 -10.25 0.22 -9.59
N ASP A 113 -10.08 1.37 -10.23
CA ASP A 113 -10.04 1.47 -11.68
C ASP A 113 -8.57 1.56 -12.11
N VAL A 114 -8.10 0.53 -12.81
CA VAL A 114 -6.77 0.56 -13.42
C VAL A 114 -6.88 1.36 -14.72
N ILE A 115 -6.30 2.55 -14.70
CA ILE A 115 -6.23 3.40 -15.87
C ILE A 115 -4.99 2.98 -16.66
N GLU A 116 -5.19 2.37 -17.83
CA GLU A 116 -4.10 2.20 -18.78
C GLU A 116 -3.74 3.58 -19.32
N ASP A 117 -2.63 4.15 -18.86
CA ASP A 117 -2.04 5.29 -19.55
C ASP A 117 -1.50 4.78 -20.89
N SER A 118 -2.18 5.13 -21.97
CA SER A 118 -1.74 4.91 -23.34
C SER A 118 -0.53 5.80 -23.63
N TYR A 119 0.63 5.45 -23.08
CA TYR A 119 1.91 6.00 -23.51
C TYR A 119 2.22 5.43 -24.91
N LYS A 120 2.01 6.26 -25.92
CA LYS A 120 2.74 6.23 -27.19
C LYS A 120 4.12 6.86 -27.01
#